data_AF-A0A135VYI3-F1
#
_entry.id   AF-A0A135VYI3-F1
#
_cell.length_a   1.000
_cell.length_b   1.000
_cell.length_c   1.000
_cell.angle_alpha   90.00
_cell.angle_beta   90.00
_cell.angle_gamma   90.00
#
_symmetry.space_group_name_H-M   'P 1'
#
loop_
_entity.id
_entity.type
_entity.pdbx_description
1 polymer ?
#
loop_
_entity_poly.entity_id
_entity_poly.type
_entity_poly.pdbx_seq_one_letter_code
_entity_poly.pdbx_strand_id
1 'polypeptide(L)'
;MLTEIGGTESLARTLDEAMKFLQNHAVTWHHWLLILSLLDRGGTSTKAEILSVYKKEGFSPYVIEQLLKTDLKDLGDALRIEGDLDNLTDETVIRLARDPTFMRFIKKQRKSALRNLKVSD
;
A
#
# COMPACT_ATOMS: atom_id res chain seq x y z
N MET A 1 -40.91 3.99 -4.47
CA MET A 1 -39.85 3.91 -3.45
C MET A 1 -38.82 2.94 -4.01
N LEU A 2 -37.75 3.47 -4.61
CA LEU A 2 -36.74 2.68 -5.30
C LEU A 2 -35.86 2.03 -4.25
N THR A 3 -35.89 0.70 -4.20
CA THR A 3 -35.00 -0.12 -3.39
C THR A 3 -33.59 0.05 -3.94
N GLU A 4 -32.67 0.51 -3.11
CA GLU A 4 -31.26 0.71 -3.45
C GLU A 4 -30.64 -0.62 -3.90
N ILE A 5 -30.17 -0.65 -5.15
CA ILE A 5 -29.40 -1.74 -5.73
C ILE A 5 -27.93 -1.37 -5.60
N GLY A 6 -27.11 -2.26 -5.05
CA GLY A 6 -25.69 -2.29 -5.34
C GLY A 6 -24.77 -2.11 -4.13
N GLY A 7 -24.83 -3.04 -3.18
CA GLY A 7 -23.66 -3.35 -2.38
C GLY A 7 -22.57 -3.92 -3.28
N THR A 8 -21.69 -3.06 -3.78
CA THR A 8 -20.35 -3.49 -4.17
C THR A 8 -19.54 -3.49 -2.88
N GLU A 9 -19.52 -4.64 -2.19
CA GLU A 9 -18.46 -4.89 -1.21
C GLU A 9 -17.13 -4.65 -1.91
N SER A 10 -16.44 -3.59 -1.51
CA SER A 10 -15.07 -3.33 -1.90
C SER A 10 -14.25 -4.59 -1.61
N LEU A 11 -13.64 -5.18 -2.65
CA LEU A 11 -12.70 -6.30 -2.54
C LEU A 11 -11.38 -5.91 -1.83
N ALA A 12 -11.34 -4.74 -1.19
CA ALA A 12 -10.19 -4.21 -0.49
C ALA A 12 -10.26 -4.59 0.99
N ARG A 13 -9.10 -4.91 1.58
CA ARG A 13 -9.03 -5.28 3.00
C ARG A 13 -9.43 -4.11 3.89
N THR A 14 -10.19 -4.41 4.94
CA THR A 14 -10.37 -3.48 6.07
C THR A 14 -9.03 -3.22 6.75
N LEU A 15 -8.95 -2.16 7.56
CA LEU A 15 -7.71 -1.79 8.24
C LEU A 15 -7.17 -2.89 9.15
N ASP A 16 -8.05 -3.61 9.85
CA ASP A 16 -7.68 -4.74 10.71
C ASP A 16 -7.15 -5.94 9.91
N GLU A 17 -7.75 -6.22 8.75
CA GLU A 17 -7.29 -7.28 7.85
C GLU A 17 -5.94 -6.93 7.22
N ALA A 18 -5.75 -5.68 6.80
CA ALA A 18 -4.46 -5.20 6.31
C ALA A 18 -3.37 -5.30 7.38
N MET A 19 -3.66 -4.93 8.62
CA MET A 19 -2.72 -5.08 9.75
C MET A 19 -2.38 -6.54 10.02
N LYS A 20 -3.35 -7.46 10.01
CA LYS A 20 -3.08 -8.91 10.17
C LYS A 20 -2.22 -9.44 9.04
N PHE A 21 -2.52 -9.04 7.80
CA PHE A 21 -1.78 -9.46 6.62
C PHE A 21 -0.31 -9.00 6.69
N LEU A 22 -0.07 -7.74 7.03
CA LEU A 22 1.26 -7.14 7.16
C LEU A 22 2.14 -7.76 8.27
N GLN A 23 1.59 -8.54 9.19
CA GLN A 23 2.39 -9.24 10.20
C GLN A 23 3.28 -10.33 9.60
N ASN A 24 2.89 -10.90 8.45
CA ASN A 24 3.71 -11.89 7.74
C ASN A 24 4.71 -11.19 6.80
N HIS A 25 5.80 -10.69 7.38
CA HIS A 25 6.79 -9.86 6.68
C HIS A 25 7.54 -10.57 5.55
N ALA A 26 7.56 -11.92 5.51
CA ALA A 26 8.19 -12.66 4.43
C ALA A 26 7.33 -12.64 3.15
N VAL A 27 6.00 -12.69 3.31
CA VAL A 27 5.04 -12.66 2.20
C VAL A 27 4.74 -11.23 1.77
N THR A 28 4.77 -10.29 2.72
CA THR A 28 4.29 -8.91 2.51
C THR A 28 5.38 -7.87 2.28
N TRP A 29 6.58 -8.29 1.90
CA TRP A 29 7.72 -7.38 1.79
C TRP A 29 7.49 -6.25 0.77
N HIS A 30 6.82 -6.53 -0.35
CA HIS A 30 6.43 -5.53 -1.36
C HIS A 30 5.41 -4.51 -0.81
N HIS A 31 4.42 -4.95 -0.04
CA HIS A 31 3.49 -4.05 0.65
C HIS A 31 4.22 -3.17 1.67
N TRP A 32 5.22 -3.73 2.36
CA TRP A 32 6.07 -2.97 3.26
C TRP A 32 6.94 -1.95 2.52
N LEU A 33 7.42 -2.27 1.31
CA LEU A 33 8.12 -1.31 0.45
C LEU A 33 7.23 -0.09 0.15
N LEU A 34 5.96 -0.30 -0.22
CA LEU A 34 5.00 0.78 -0.41
C LEU A 34 4.82 1.62 0.87
N ILE A 35 4.52 0.98 2.00
CA ILE A 35 4.29 1.67 3.28
C ILE A 35 5.52 2.48 3.69
N LEU A 36 6.71 1.90 3.58
CA LEU A 36 7.96 2.57 3.95
C LEU A 36 8.28 3.73 3.01
N SER A 37 8.02 3.58 1.70
CA SER A 37 8.19 4.67 0.73
C SER A 37 7.29 5.88 1.03
N LEU A 38 6.05 5.62 1.48
CA LEU A 38 5.12 6.64 1.91
C LEU A 38 5.57 7.29 3.22
N LEU A 39 5.98 6.50 4.22
CA LEU A 39 6.47 7.02 5.50
C LEU A 39 7.68 7.93 5.34
N ASP A 40 8.61 7.57 4.45
CA ASP A 40 9.79 8.37 4.13
C ASP A 40 9.42 9.77 3.57
N ARG A 41 8.25 9.87 2.92
CA ARG A 41 7.70 11.10 2.34
C ARG A 41 6.61 11.75 3.21
N GLY A 42 6.60 11.48 4.51
CA GLY A 42 5.62 12.07 5.44
C GLY A 42 4.21 11.48 5.34
N GLY A 43 4.08 10.29 4.75
CA GLY A 43 2.84 9.52 4.63
C GLY A 43 2.02 9.83 3.38
N THR A 44 2.59 10.48 2.37
CA THR A 44 1.92 10.86 1.11
C THR A 44 2.93 10.88 -0.03
N SER A 45 2.55 10.40 -1.22
CA SER A 45 3.39 10.43 -2.43
C SER A 45 2.54 10.25 -3.69
N THR A 46 3.07 10.59 -4.85
CA THR A 46 2.44 10.26 -6.14
C THR A 46 2.78 8.84 -6.60
N LYS A 47 1.96 8.28 -7.50
CA LYS A 47 2.24 7.00 -8.16
C LYS A 47 3.63 7.01 -8.79
N ALA A 48 4.00 8.05 -9.55
CA ALA A 48 5.30 8.12 -10.22
C ALA A 48 6.49 8.02 -9.24
N GLU A 49 6.40 8.69 -8.10
CA GLU A 49 7.42 8.66 -7.05
C GLU A 49 7.54 7.28 -6.40
N ILE A 50 6.41 6.61 -6.16
CA ILE A 50 6.36 5.23 -5.67
C ILE A 50 7.00 4.29 -6.69
N LEU A 51 6.61 4.37 -7.97
CA LEU A 51 7.18 3.55 -9.03
C LEU A 51 8.71 3.72 -9.13
N SER A 52 9.23 4.92 -8.86
CA SER A 52 10.68 5.17 -8.82
C SER A 52 11.38 4.36 -7.73
N VAL A 53 10.74 4.13 -6.58
CA VAL A 53 11.28 3.28 -5.51
C VAL A 53 11.34 1.82 -5.97
N TYR A 54 10.26 1.30 -6.53
CA TYR A 54 10.23 -0.09 -7.04
C TYR A 54 11.26 -0.30 -8.16
N LYS A 55 11.46 0.68 -9.05
CA LYS A 55 12.51 0.60 -10.07
C LYS A 55 13.92 0.47 -9.46
N LYS A 56 14.18 1.13 -8.33
CA LYS A 56 15.48 1.02 -7.62
C LYS A 56 15.69 -0.34 -6.99
N GLU A 57 14.61 -1.01 -6.57
CA GLU A 57 14.63 -2.39 -6.08
C GLU A 57 14.70 -3.44 -7.21
N GLY A 58 14.91 -3.02 -8.47
CA GLY A 58 15.18 -3.93 -9.59
C GLY A 58 13.93 -4.47 -10.31
N PHE A 59 12.73 -4.02 -9.98
CA PHE A 59 11.52 -4.45 -10.67
C PHE A 59 11.45 -3.91 -12.10
N SER A 60 10.94 -4.73 -13.04
CA SER A 60 10.73 -4.30 -14.43
C SER A 60 9.47 -3.43 -14.55
N PRO A 61 9.41 -2.47 -15.50
CA PRO A 61 8.25 -1.58 -15.66
C PRO A 61 6.91 -2.31 -15.79
N TYR A 62 6.89 -3.45 -16.49
CA TYR A 62 5.68 -4.26 -16.67
C TYR A 62 5.18 -4.87 -15.35
N VAL A 63 6.11 -5.33 -14.50
CA VAL A 63 5.79 -5.96 -13.21
C VAL A 63 5.36 -4.92 -12.19
N ILE A 64 6.00 -3.75 -12.14
CA ILE A 64 5.71 -2.74 -11.11
C ILE A 64 4.26 -2.25 -11.18
N GLU A 65 3.73 -2.00 -12.38
CA GLU A 65 2.35 -1.51 -12.52
C GLU A 65 1.34 -2.52 -11.95
N GLN A 66 1.51 -3.80 -12.24
CA GLN A 66 0.63 -4.86 -11.71
C GLN A 66 0.83 -5.07 -10.21
N LEU A 67 2.08 -5.02 -9.75
CA LEU A 67 2.43 -5.16 -8.35
C LEU A 67 1.84 -4.01 -7.53
N LEU A 68 1.98 -2.77 -7.98
CA LEU A 68 1.42 -1.60 -7.31
C LEU A 68 -0.11 -1.70 -7.22
N LYS A 69 -0.80 -2.04 -8.31
CA LYS A 69 -2.26 -2.26 -8.27
C LYS A 69 -2.66 -3.34 -7.26
N THR A 70 -1.90 -4.43 -7.23
CA THR A 70 -2.09 -5.51 -6.25
C THR A 70 -1.88 -4.99 -4.83
N ASP A 71 -0.80 -4.27 -4.56
CA ASP A 71 -0.49 -3.70 -3.24
C ASP A 71 -1.58 -2.73 -2.77
N LEU A 72 -2.06 -1.86 -3.66
CA LEU A 72 -3.11 -0.89 -3.37
C LEU A 72 -4.43 -1.58 -3.01
N LYS A 73 -4.82 -2.60 -3.78
CA LYS A 73 -6.01 -3.40 -3.50
C LYS A 73 -5.86 -4.17 -2.19
N ASP A 74 -4.70 -4.78 -1.99
CA ASP A 74 -4.43 -5.64 -0.86
C ASP A 74 -4.35 -4.88 0.46
N LEU A 75 -3.84 -3.66 0.44
CA LEU A 75 -3.74 -2.80 1.61
C LEU A 75 -5.05 -2.09 1.94
N GLY A 76 -5.93 -1.89 0.95
CA GLY A 76 -7.27 -1.35 1.13
C GLY A 76 -7.31 -0.11 2.03
N ASP A 77 -8.05 -0.20 3.14
CA ASP A 77 -8.26 0.90 4.09
C ASP A 77 -6.96 1.42 4.75
N ALA A 78 -5.86 0.69 4.67
CA ALA A 78 -4.55 1.18 5.10
C ALA A 78 -4.03 2.34 4.25
N LEU A 79 -4.61 2.53 3.05
CA LEU A 79 -4.27 3.57 2.10
C LEU A 79 -5.50 4.41 1.72
N ARG A 80 -5.25 5.64 1.29
CA ARG A 80 -6.23 6.50 0.64
C ARG A 80 -5.67 6.95 -0.69
N ILE A 81 -6.45 6.75 -1.75
CA ILE A 81 -6.08 7.11 -3.12
C ILE A 81 -6.95 8.28 -3.54
N GLU A 82 -6.34 9.35 -4.04
CA GLU A 82 -7.08 10.44 -4.68
C GLU A 82 -7.34 10.09 -6.14
N GLY A 83 -8.47 9.43 -6.38
CA GLY A 83 -8.90 8.98 -7.69
C GLY A 83 -9.51 7.57 -7.65
N ASP A 84 -9.58 6.96 -8.82
CA ASP A 84 -10.05 5.58 -8.99
C ASP A 84 -8.86 4.62 -9.14
N LEU A 85 -8.91 3.48 -8.45
CA LEU A 85 -7.91 2.43 -8.53
C LEU A 85 -7.78 1.84 -9.94
N ASP A 86 -8.87 1.87 -10.72
CA ASP A 86 -8.86 1.37 -12.09
C ASP A 86 -8.27 2.38 -13.09
N ASN A 87 -8.20 3.66 -12.73
CA ASN A 87 -7.72 4.76 -13.57
C ASN A 87 -6.61 5.59 -12.91
N LEU A 88 -5.58 4.91 -12.41
CA LEU A 88 -4.41 5.55 -11.81
C LEU A 88 -3.55 6.25 -12.88
N THR A 89 -3.27 7.54 -12.69
CA THR A 89 -2.27 8.30 -13.44
C THR A 89 -1.00 8.45 -12.63
N ASP A 90 0.06 8.91 -13.28
CA ASP A 90 1.35 9.15 -12.62
C ASP A 90 1.27 10.24 -11.53
N GLU A 91 0.32 11.18 -11.65
CA GLU A 91 0.05 12.19 -10.61
C GLU A 91 -0.90 11.70 -9.51
N THR A 92 -1.49 10.51 -9.62
CA THR A 92 -2.40 10.00 -8.59
C THR A 92 -1.71 9.95 -7.23
N VAL A 93 -2.34 10.57 -6.24
CA VAL A 93 -1.78 10.70 -4.90
C VAL A 93 -2.26 9.57 -4.01
N ILE A 94 -1.30 8.90 -3.35
CA ILE A 94 -1.52 7.80 -2.43
C ILE A 94 -1.07 8.25 -1.04
N ARG A 95 -1.90 7.99 -0.03
CA ARG A 95 -1.66 8.38 1.37
C ARG A 95 -1.81 7.21 2.30
N LEU A 96 -1.03 7.20 3.37
CA LEU A 96 -1.27 6.29 4.50
C LEU A 96 -2.53 6.72 5.27
N ALA A 97 -3.29 5.74 5.74
CA ALA A 97 -4.34 5.98 6.71
C ALA A 97 -3.74 6.60 7.99
N ARG A 98 -4.41 7.64 8.51
CA ARG A 98 -4.00 8.34 9.73
C ARG A 98 -4.67 7.77 10.99
N ASP A 99 -5.23 6.58 10.90
CA ASP A 99 -5.83 5.91 12.04
C ASP A 99 -4.79 5.68 13.16
N PRO A 100 -5.06 6.09 14.41
CA PRO A 100 -4.09 5.97 15.51
C PRO A 100 -3.64 4.55 15.80
N THR A 101 -4.51 3.55 15.61
CA THR A 101 -4.20 2.14 15.83
C THR A 101 -3.23 1.64 14.76
N PHE A 102 -3.52 1.96 13.50
CA PHE A 102 -2.63 1.62 12.39
C PHE A 102 -1.28 2.30 12.48
N MET A 103 -1.23 3.59 12.84
CA MET A 103 0.04 4.30 13.02
C MET A 103 0.89 3.70 14.15
N ARG A 104 0.24 3.25 15.23
CA ARG A 104 0.92 2.53 16.31
C ARG A 104 1.44 1.17 15.85
N PHE A 105 0.65 0.43 15.07
CA PHE A 105 1.05 -0.82 14.45
C PHE A 105 2.28 -0.64 13.56
N ILE A 106 2.25 0.32 12.62
CA ILE A 106 3.39 0.65 11.76
C ILE A 106 4.63 0.93 12.60
N LYS A 107 4.52 1.78 13.63
CA LYS A 107 5.66 2.13 14.49
C LYS A 107 6.28 0.89 15.16
N LYS A 108 5.45 -0.08 15.57
CA LYS A 108 5.89 -1.34 16.17
C LYS A 108 6.60 -2.24 15.16
N GLN A 109 6.10 -2.33 13.93
CA GLN A 109 6.60 -3.28 12.92
C GLN A 109 7.74 -2.73 12.06
N ARG A 110 7.86 -1.40 11.91
CA ARG A 110 8.79 -0.72 10.99
C ARG A 110 10.21 -1.27 11.01
N LYS A 111 10.78 -1.50 12.21
CA LYS A 111 12.15 -2.01 12.35
C LYS A 111 12.29 -3.44 11.79
N SER A 112 11.29 -4.28 12.01
CA SER A 112 11.27 -5.66 11.50
C SER A 112 11.11 -5.67 9.99
N ALA A 113 10.19 -4.86 9.45
CA ALA A 113 9.99 -4.69 8.01
C ALA A 113 11.28 -4.23 7.30
N LEU A 114 11.93 -3.18 7.81
CA LEU A 114 13.19 -2.69 7.26
C LEU A 114 14.32 -3.74 7.27
N ARG A 115 14.41 -4.55 8.33
CA ARG A 115 15.42 -5.60 8.40
C ARG A 115 15.17 -6.68 7.36
N ASN A 116 13.91 -7.05 7.13
CA ASN A 116 13.58 -8.10 6.18
C ASN A 116 13.79 -7.65 4.72
N LEU A 117 13.56 -6.38 4.40
CA LEU A 117 13.89 -5.83 3.07
C LEU A 117 15.40 -5.91 2.80
N LYS A 118 16.24 -5.56 3.78
CA LYS A 118 17.71 -5.60 3.64
C LYS A 118 18.31 -7.01 3.54
N VAL A 119 17.54 -8.05 3.82
CA VAL A 119 17.98 -9.45 3.72
C VAL A 119 17.60 -10.06 2.37
N SER A 120 16.80 -9.35 1.57
CA SER A 120 16.42 -9.74 0.21
C SER A 120 17.41 -9.27 -0.86
N ASP A 121 18.44 -8.50 -0.47
CA ASP A 121 19.67 -8.22 -1.24
C ASP A 121 20.72 -9.32 -1.05
#